data_AF-X1UVF8-F1
#
_entry.id   AF-X1UVF8-F1
#
_cell.length_a   1.000
_cell.length_b   1.000
_cell.length_c   1.000
_cell.angle_alpha   90.00
_cell.angle_beta   90.00
_cell.angle_gamma   90.00
#
_symmetry.space_group_name_H-M   'P 1'
#
loop_
_entity.id
_entity.type
_entity.pdbx_description
1 polymer ?
#
loop_
_entity_poly.entity_id
_entity_poly.type
_entity_poly.pdbx_seq_one_letter_code
_entity_poly.pdbx_strand_id
1 'polypeptide(L)' 'MHNPKTPRGNPETKGKRYTLTLRGVYVEHLDRMVDQGVYHESQDAIRQALRLLFEKHGVELYLQKSATSP' A
#
# COMPACT_ATOMS: atom_id res chain seq x y z
N MET A 1 -3.28 -2.11 21.50
CA MET A 1 -3.96 -0.87 21.05
C MET A 1 -3.72 -0.71 19.56
N HIS A 2 -4.71 -1.03 18.72
CA HIS A 2 -4.62 -0.85 17.27
C HIS A 2 -4.89 0.62 17.00
N ASN A 3 -3.85 1.42 16.73
CA ASN A 3 -4.00 2.84 16.47
C ASN A 3 -4.49 3.00 15.01
N PRO A 4 -5.74 3.40 14.75
CA PRO A 4 -6.24 3.49 13.39
C PRO A 4 -5.49 4.62 12.67
N LYS A 5 -4.68 4.26 11.66
CA LYS A 5 -4.06 5.23 10.75
C LYS A 5 -5.18 5.80 9.88
N THR A 6 -5.57 7.05 10.10
CA THR A 6 -6.60 7.70 9.28
C THR A 6 -6.02 7.98 7.88
N PRO A 7 -6.63 7.47 6.79
CA PRO A 7 -6.19 7.80 5.45
C PRO A 7 -6.32 9.32 5.21
N ARG A 8 -5.32 9.92 4.58
CA ARG A 8 -5.27 11.36 4.24
C ARG A 8 -6.09 11.70 2.98
N GLY A 9 -6.77 10.71 2.39
CA GLY A 9 -7.72 10.86 1.28
C GLY A 9 -9.17 10.96 1.76
N ASN A 10 -10.12 11.22 0.85
CA ASN A 10 -11.55 11.23 1.21
C ASN A 10 -11.95 9.82 1.71
N PRO A 11 -12.32 9.65 2.99
CA PRO A 11 -12.66 8.34 3.57
C PRO A 11 -13.91 7.70 2.95
N GLU A 12 -14.72 8.47 2.22
CA GLU A 12 -15.88 8.00 1.46
C GLU A 12 -15.50 7.46 0.07
N THR A 13 -14.23 7.61 -0.35
CA THR A 13 -13.78 7.08 -1.63
C THR A 13 -13.77 5.56 -1.59
N LYS A 14 -14.64 4.95 -2.40
CA LYS A 14 -14.70 3.50 -2.56
C LYS A 14 -13.44 2.99 -3.25
N GLY A 15 -13.05 1.76 -2.95
CA GLY A 15 -12.02 1.06 -3.70
C GLY A 15 -12.38 0.97 -5.18
N LYS A 16 -11.44 1.35 -6.06
CA LYS A 16 -11.56 1.20 -7.51
C LYS A 16 -10.67 0.05 -7.97
N ARG A 17 -11.23 -0.89 -8.74
CA ARG A 17 -10.47 -1.98 -9.34
C ARG A 17 -9.75 -1.49 -10.59
N TYR A 18 -8.46 -1.76 -10.65
CA TYR A 18 -7.64 -1.58 -11.86
C TYR A 18 -7.24 -2.96 -12.38
N THR A 19 -7.32 -3.14 -13.70
CA THR A 19 -6.72 -4.28 -14.41
C THR A 19 -5.48 -3.77 -15.13
N LEU A 20 -4.36 -4.45 -14.95
CA LEU A 20 -3.07 -4.02 -15.48
C LEU A 20 -2.29 -5.22 -16.04
N THR A 21 -1.58 -4.99 -17.14
CA THR A 21 -0.70 -5.98 -17.76
C THR A 21 0.74 -5.68 -17.35
N LEU A 22 1.39 -6.63 -16.68
CA LEU A 22 2.81 -6.54 -16.31
C LEU A 22 3.67 -7.43 -17.21
N ARG A 23 4.94 -7.06 -17.38
CA ARG A 23 5.92 -7.98 -18.00
C ARG A 23 6.16 -9.17 -17.06
N GLY A 24 6.46 -10.34 -17.64
CA GLY A 24 6.67 -11.59 -16.91
C GLY A 24 7.64 -11.45 -15.73
N VAL A 25 8.75 -10.74 -15.91
CA VAL A 25 9.74 -10.48 -14.85
C VAL A 25 9.15 -9.85 -13.58
N TYR A 26 8.15 -8.97 -13.70
CA TYR A 26 7.50 -8.38 -12.53
C TYR A 26 6.60 -9.39 -11.83
N VAL A 27 5.88 -10.21 -12.61
CA VAL A 27 5.00 -11.25 -12.09
C VAL A 27 5.81 -12.29 -11.33
N GLU A 28 6.92 -12.77 -11.93
CA GLU A 28 7.82 -13.74 -11.30
C GLU A 28 8.38 -13.25 -9.96
N HIS A 29 8.77 -11.97 -9.87
CA HIS A 29 9.25 -11.41 -8.61
C HIS A 29 8.13 -11.20 -7.58
N LEU A 30 6.92 -10.82 -8.02
CA LEU A 30 5.76 -10.72 -7.14
C LEU A 30 5.41 -12.08 -6.54
N ASP A 31 5.33 -13.12 -7.38
CA ASP A 31 5.00 -14.48 -6.95
C ASP A 31 6.07 -15.03 -6.00
N ARG A 32 7.35 -14.80 -6.31
CA ARG A 32 8.44 -15.21 -5.40
C ARG A 32 8.34 -14.57 -4.03
N MET A 33 7.94 -13.30 -3.93
CA MET A 33 7.74 -12.65 -2.63
C MET A 33 6.56 -13.24 -1.86
N VAL A 34 5.53 -13.71 -2.56
CA VAL A 34 4.40 -14.43 -1.95
C VAL A 34 4.84 -15.82 -1.47
N ASP A 35 5.56 -16.56 -2.30
CA ASP A 35 6.06 -17.91 -1.98
C ASP A 35 7.02 -17.90 -0.78
N GLN A 36 7.79 -16.82 -0.62
CA GLN A 36 8.69 -16.61 0.51
C GLN A 36 7.96 -16.15 1.78
N GLY A 37 6.64 -15.92 1.72
CA GLY A 37 5.85 -15.42 2.83
C GLY A 37 6.10 -13.95 3.18
N VAL A 38 6.75 -13.18 2.30
CA VAL A 38 6.97 -11.73 2.51
C VAL A 38 5.64 -10.99 2.39
N TYR A 39 4.79 -11.42 1.47
CA TYR A 39 3.43 -10.93 1.30
C TYR A 39 2.45 -12.10 1.22
N HIS A 40 1.19 -11.87 1.60
CA HIS A 40 0.16 -12.90 1.52
C HIS A 40 -0.34 -13.10 0.08
N GLU A 41 -0.45 -12.01 -0.68
CA GLU A 41 -0.82 -12.02 -2.09
C GLU A 41 -0.08 -10.92 -2.87
N SER A 42 -0.01 -11.06 -4.20
CA SER A 42 0.66 -10.09 -5.07
C SER A 42 0.02 -8.69 -4.97
N GLN A 43 -1.27 -8.60 -4.62
CA GLN A 43 -1.93 -7.32 -4.39
C GLN A 43 -1.37 -6.57 -3.18
N ASP A 44 -0.98 -7.26 -2.10
CA ASP A 44 -0.36 -6.63 -0.93
C ASP A 44 0.98 -6.01 -1.28
N ALA A 45 1.80 -6.75 -2.04
CA ALA A 45 3.08 -6.27 -2.54
C ALA A 45 2.90 -5.01 -3.42
N ILE A 46 1.92 -5.02 -4.32
CA ILE A 46 1.60 -3.87 -5.18
C ILE A 46 1.11 -2.68 -4.35
N ARG A 47 0.23 -2.89 -3.37
CA ARG A 47 -0.24 -1.83 -2.45
C ARG A 47 0.92 -1.19 -1.71
N GLN A 48 1.86 -2.00 -1.20
CA GLN A 48 3.05 -1.50 -0.51
C GLN A 48 3.99 -0.74 -1.47
N ALA A 49 4.19 -1.23 -2.69
CA ALA A 49 4.98 -0.52 -3.70
C ALA A 49 4.38 0.85 -4.06
N LEU A 50 3.05 0.94 -4.22
CA LEU A 50 2.36 2.21 -4.45
C LEU A 50 2.51 3.17 -3.28
N ARG A 51 2.42 2.66 -2.05
CA ARG A 51 2.68 3.47 -0.85
C ARG A 51 4.09 4.05 -0.85
N LEU A 52 5.11 3.25 -1.13
CA LEU A 52 6.50 3.71 -1.20
C LEU A 52 6.70 4.73 -2.33
N LEU A 53 6.04 4.53 -3.47
CA LEU A 53 6.03 5.49 -4.57
C LEU A 53 5.45 6.84 -4.13
N PHE A 54 4.29 6.84 -3.47
CA PHE A 54 3.67 8.05 -2.97
C PHE A 54 4.51 8.77 -1.91
N GLU A 55 5.05 8.02 -0.94
CA GLU A 55 5.95 8.57 0.08
C GLU A 55 7.19 9.23 -0.56
N LYS A 56 7.80 8.59 -1.57
CA LYS A 56 8.92 9.16 -2.33
C LYS A 56 8.58 10.48 -3.03
N HIS A 57 7.32 10.68 -3.40
CA HIS A 57 6.82 11.90 -4.04
C HIS A 57 6.15 12.88 -3.06
N GLY A 58 6.31 12.70 -1.74
CA GLY A 58 5.74 13.59 -0.72
C GLY A 58 4.23 13.44 -0.54
N VAL A 59 3.64 12.36 -1.05
CA VAL A 59 2.22 12.04 -0.89
C VAL A 59 2.07 11.09 0.30
N GLU A 60 1.73 11.65 1.46
CA GLU A 60 1.47 10.87 2.66
C GLU A 60 0.04 10.33 2.66
N LEU A 61 -0.10 9.01 2.47
CA LEU A 61 -1.41 8.34 2.44
C LEU A 61 -2.15 8.31 3.78
N TYR A 62 -1.44 8.48 4.91
CA TYR A 62 -2.01 8.38 6.24
C TYR A 62 -1.60 9.58 7.09
N LEU A 63 -2.52 10.11 7.89
CA LEU A 63 -2.17 11.00 8.99
C LEU A 63 -1.70 10.15 10.16
N GLN A 64 -0.48 10.38 10.65
CA GLN A 64 -0.23 10.08 12.06
C GLN A 64 -1.13 11.03 12.84
N LYS A 65 -2.06 10.50 13.63
CA LYS A 65 -2.75 11.29 14.65
C LYS A 65 -1.62 11.83 15.53
N SER A 66 -1.32 13.11 15.41
CA SER A 66 -0.32 13.77 16.24
C SER A 66 -0.63 13.39 17.68
N ALA A 67 0.42 12.96 18.38
CA ALA A 67 0.39 12.82 19.82
C ALA A 67 -0.32 14.06 20.38
N THR A 68 -1.39 13.85 21.12
CA THR A 68 -1.97 14.88 21.97
C THR A 68 -0.82 15.37 22.86
N SER A 69 -0.25 16.52 22.50
CA SER A 69 0.58 17.30 23.42
C SER A 69 -0.28 17.63 24.65
N PRO A 70 0.35 17.60 25.85
CA PRO A 70 -0.30 17.34 27.14
C PRO A 70 -1.41 18.30 27.55
#